data_AF-A0A3D5KVH0-F1
#
_entry.id   AF-A0A3D5KVH0-F1
#
_cell.length_a   1.000
_cell.length_b   1.000
_cell.length_c   1.000
_cell.angle_alpha   90.00
_cell.angle_beta   90.00
_cell.angle_gamma   90.00
#
_symmetry.space_group_name_H-M   'P 1'
#
loop_
_entity.id
_entity.type
_entity.pdbx_description
1 polymer ?
#
loop_
_entity_poly.entity_id
_entity_poly.type
_entity_poly.pdbx_seq_one_letter_code
_entity_poly.pdbx_strand_id
1 'polypeptide(L)' 'RASHSKSVEMIKVKELLPVTGYIRGGCSPIGMKKLFPTYIDETAQLHERIYVSAGVRGMQVCLSPMDLADAIEAAFADLT' A
#
# COMPACT_ATOMS: atom_id res chain seq x y z
N ARG A 1 8.27 1.93 -15.12
CA ARG A 1 7.69 0.63 -14.67
C ARG A 1 8.20 0.35 -13.27
N ALA A 2 7.40 0.58 -12.24
CA ALA A 2 7.84 0.52 -10.84
C ALA A 2 8.27 -0.90 -10.40
N SER A 3 7.49 -1.93 -10.72
CA SER A 3 7.73 -3.31 -10.24
C SER A 3 8.77 -4.12 -11.02
N HIS A 4 9.42 -3.53 -12.04
CA HIS A 4 10.32 -4.22 -12.99
C HIS A 4 9.75 -5.49 -13.66
N SER A 5 8.43 -5.71 -13.54
CA SER A 5 7.76 -6.89 -14.08
C SER A 5 7.38 -6.70 -15.54
N LYS A 6 7.35 -7.79 -16.31
CA LYS A 6 6.94 -7.76 -17.73
C LYS A 6 5.46 -7.38 -17.88
N SER A 7 4.62 -7.86 -16.97
CA SER A 7 3.18 -7.60 -16.87
C SER A 7 2.74 -7.62 -15.40
N VAL A 8 1.66 -6.91 -15.09
CA VAL A 8 1.01 -6.89 -13.77
C VAL A 8 -0.50 -7.03 -13.97
N GLU A 9 -1.16 -7.69 -13.03
CA GLU A 9 -2.62 -7.84 -13.01
C GLU A 9 -3.15 -7.70 -11.59
N MET A 10 -4.44 -7.38 -11.44
CA MET A 10 -5.06 -7.30 -10.13
C MET A 10 -5.23 -8.69 -9.51
N ILE A 11 -4.90 -8.81 -8.23
CA ILE A 11 -5.19 -10.02 -7.44
C ILE A 11 -6.69 -10.29 -7.42
N LYS A 12 -7.08 -11.57 -7.45
CA LYS A 12 -8.49 -11.98 -7.28
C LYS A 12 -8.94 -11.65 -5.86
N VAL A 13 -10.14 -11.08 -5.72
CA VAL A 13 -10.68 -10.67 -4.40
C VAL A 13 -10.68 -11.82 -3.37
N LYS A 14 -10.94 -13.06 -3.81
CA LYS A 14 -10.90 -14.26 -2.95
C LYS A 14 -9.51 -14.58 -2.39
N GLU A 15 -8.45 -14.12 -3.05
CA GLU A 15 -7.05 -14.34 -2.68
C GLU A 15 -6.49 -13.20 -1.81
N LEU A 16 -7.23 -12.09 -1.65
CA LEU A 16 -6.78 -10.94 -0.85
C LEU A 16 -6.49 -11.32 0.61
N LEU A 17 -7.48 -11.90 1.31
CA LEU A 17 -7.34 -12.29 2.72
C LEU A 17 -6.21 -13.31 2.98
N PRO A 18 -6.07 -14.41 2.21
CA PRO A 18 -4.97 -15.34 2.45
C PRO A 18 -3.60 -14.70 2.21
N VAL A 19 -3.47 -13.84 1.19
CA VAL A 19 -2.19 -13.21 0.79
C VAL A 19 -1.79 -12.06 1.71
N THR A 20 -2.68 -11.08 1.94
CA THR A 20 -2.34 -9.85 2.68
C THR A 20 -2.67 -9.96 4.17
N GLY A 21 -3.63 -10.81 4.53
CA GLY A 21 -4.21 -10.84 5.88
C GLY A 21 -5.38 -9.89 6.07
N TYR A 22 -5.74 -9.10 5.06
CA TYR A 22 -6.82 -8.12 5.13
C TYR A 22 -8.03 -8.46 4.27
N ILE A 23 -9.21 -8.07 4.73
CA ILE A 23 -10.44 -8.18 3.97
C ILE A 23 -10.61 -7.02 2.98
N ARG A 24 -11.47 -7.22 1.96
CA ARG A 24 -11.83 -6.16 1.02
C ARG A 24 -12.40 -4.95 1.78
N GLY A 25 -11.89 -3.75 1.47
CA GLY A 25 -12.29 -2.49 2.10
C GLY A 25 -11.58 -2.18 3.42
N GLY A 26 -10.66 -3.03 3.87
CA GLY A 26 -9.77 -2.78 5.01
C GLY A 26 -8.33 -3.21 4.71
N CYS A 27 -7.91 -3.20 3.45
CA CYS A 27 -6.54 -3.60 3.10
C CYS A 27 -5.59 -2.45 3.42
N SER A 28 -4.72 -2.66 4.41
CA SER A 28 -3.69 -1.71 4.78
C SER A 28 -2.37 -2.02 4.08
N PRO A 29 -1.56 -1.00 3.72
CA PRO A 29 -0.16 -1.20 3.37
C PRO A 29 0.70 -1.63 4.57
N ILE A 30 0.28 -1.31 5.80
CA ILE A 30 1.00 -1.61 7.04
C ILE A 30 0.55 -2.97 7.56
N GLY A 31 1.48 -3.78 8.09
CA GLY A 31 1.13 -4.99 8.85
C GLY A 31 0.62 -6.17 8.01
N MET A 32 0.91 -6.20 6.70
CA MET A 32 0.63 -7.38 5.88
C MET A 32 1.41 -8.61 6.39
N LYS A 33 0.86 -9.81 6.18
CA LYS A 33 1.50 -11.09 6.57
C LYS A 33 2.92 -11.28 6.02
N LYS A 34 3.19 -10.67 4.87
CA LYS A 34 4.49 -10.66 4.18
C LYS A 34 4.77 -9.24 3.72
N LEU A 35 6.04 -8.83 3.79
CA LEU A 35 6.49 -7.60 3.14
C LEU A 35 6.53 -7.81 1.63
N PHE A 36 5.78 -7.00 0.89
CA PHE A 36 5.77 -7.01 -0.57
C PHE A 36 6.54 -5.80 -1.09
N PRO A 37 7.19 -5.89 -2.27
CA PRO A 37 7.64 -4.71 -2.98
C PRO A 37 6.46 -3.75 -3.13
N THR A 38 6.55 -2.61 -2.44
CA THR A 38 5.48 -1.64 -2.34
C THR A 38 5.90 -0.36 -3.02
N TYR A 39 5.01 0.18 -3.84
CA TYR A 39 5.24 1.41 -4.58
C TYR A 39 4.12 2.39 -4.22
N ILE A 40 4.52 3.59 -3.82
CA ILE A 40 3.62 4.70 -3.54
C ILE A 40 3.75 5.67 -4.71
N ASP A 41 2.63 6.24 -5.16
CA ASP A 41 2.69 7.26 -6.21
C ASP A 41 3.49 8.47 -5.73
N GLU A 42 4.40 8.99 -6.55
CA GLU A 42 5.31 10.08 -6.18
C GLU A 42 4.58 11.39 -5.83
N THR A 43 3.36 11.59 -6.33
CA THR A 43 2.54 12.77 -5.97
C THR A 43 2.19 12.80 -4.48
N ALA A 44 2.23 11.66 -3.78
CA ALA A 44 2.02 11.59 -2.34
C ALA A 44 3.02 12.49 -1.58
N GLN A 45 4.24 12.66 -2.10
CA GLN A 45 5.28 13.51 -1.51
C GLN A 45 4.93 15.01 -1.52
N LEU A 46 3.93 15.42 -2.30
CA LEU A 46 3.43 16.79 -2.35
C LEU A 46 2.53 17.13 -1.14
N HIS A 47 2.19 16.14 -0.31
CA HIS A 47 1.33 16.29 0.85
C HIS A 47 2.11 16.08 2.15
N GLU A 48 1.86 16.92 3.15
CA GLU A 48 2.44 16.74 4.48
C GLU A 48 1.94 15.45 5.14
N ARG A 49 0.66 15.10 4.89
CA ARG A 49 0.03 13.89 5.43
C ARG A 49 -0.89 13.25 4.40
N ILE A 50 -0.92 11.93 4.43
CA ILE A 50 -1.84 11.10 3.65
C ILE A 50 -2.64 10.18 4.56
N TYR A 51 -3.77 9.69 4.04
CA TYR A 51 -4.61 8.73 4.73
C TYR A 51 -4.53 7.36 4.05
N VAL A 52 -4.24 6.33 4.83
CA VAL A 52 -4.27 4.93 4.38
C VAL A 52 -5.15 4.10 5.30
N SER A 53 -5.70 3.00 4.78
CA SER A 53 -6.54 2.12 5.60
C SER A 53 -5.78 1.62 6.82
N ALA A 54 -6.43 1.62 7.99
CA ALA A 54 -5.86 1.09 9.23
C ALA A 54 -6.01 -0.44 9.38
N GLY A 55 -6.36 -1.16 8.31
CA GLY A 55 -6.52 -2.62 8.34
C GLY A 55 -7.94 -3.09 8.70
N VAL A 56 -8.79 -2.15 9.11
CA VAL A 56 -10.20 -2.39 9.47
C VAL A 56 -11.09 -1.32 8.87
N ARG A 57 -12.34 -1.68 8.59
CA ARG A 57 -13.31 -0.74 8.01
C ARG A 57 -13.67 0.35 9.02
N GLY A 58 -13.79 1.58 8.53
CA GLY A 58 -14.14 2.74 9.33
C GLY A 58 -12.97 3.40 10.06
N MET A 59 -11.74 2.92 9.87
CA MET A 59 -10.53 3.52 10.45
C MET A 59 -9.48 3.81 9.38
N GLN A 60 -8.77 4.91 9.58
CA GLN A 60 -7.69 5.38 8.71
C GLN A 60 -6.48 5.74 9.58
N VAL A 61 -5.28 5.60 9.04
CA VAL A 61 -4.04 6.12 9.61
C VAL A 61 -3.69 7.39 8.86
N CYS A 62 -3.44 8.48 9.58
CA CYS A 62 -2.99 9.76 9.05
C CYS A 62 -1.52 9.94 9.43
N LEU A 63 -0.63 9.94 8.44
CA LEU A 63 0.81 10.00 8.65
C LEU A 63 1.52 10.66 7.46
N SER A 64 2.78 11.03 7.65
CA SER A 64 3.63 11.49 6.55
C SER A 64 3.82 10.37 5.51
N PRO A 65 3.80 10.69 4.20
CA PRO A 65 4.12 9.71 3.16
C PRO A 65 5.54 9.12 3.33
N MET A 66 6.49 9.92 3.85
CA MET A 66 7.86 9.47 4.09
C MET A 66 7.91 8.44 5.22
N ASP A 67 7.25 8.72 6.35
CA ASP A 67 7.17 7.78 7.48
C ASP A 67 6.48 6.47 7.07
N LEU A 68 5.45 6.57 6.22
CA LEU A 68 4.79 5.38 5.68
C LEU A 68 5.77 4.57 4.84
N ALA A 69 6.50 5.21 3.93
CA ALA A 69 7.44 4.55 3.04
C ALA A 69 8.55 3.84 3.83
N ASP A 70 9.12 4.50 4.84
CA ASP A 70 10.14 3.94 5.71
C ASP A 70 9.61 2.74 6.51
N ALA A 71 8.38 2.83 7.03
CA ALA A 71 7.77 1.78 7.85
C ALA A 71 7.46 0.48 7.07
N ILE A 72 7.27 0.57 5.75
CA ILE A 72 6.89 -0.58 4.91
C ILE A 72 7.91 -0.90 3.81
N GLU A 73 9.07 -0.25 3.84
CA GLU A 73 10.13 -0.34 2.82
C GLU A 73 9.59 -0.08 1.40
N ALA A 74 8.74 0.93 1.24
CA ALA A 74 8.20 1.32 -0.06
C ALA A 74 9.13 2.27 -0.82
N ALA A 75 9.01 2.25 -2.15
CA ALA A 75 9.61 3.23 -3.02
C ALA A 75 8.55 4.16 -3.63
N PHE A 76 8.89 5.43 -3.81
CA PHE A 76 8.08 6.34 -4.63
C PHE A 76 8.35 6.11 -6.11
N ALA A 77 7.29 6.15 -6.92
CA ALA A 77 7.39 6.03 -8.36
C ALA A 77 6.23 6.77 -9.04
N ASP A 78 6.45 7.20 -10.28
CA ASP A 78 5.38 7.60 -11.19
C ASP A 78 4.49 6.39 -11.54
N LEU A 79 3.25 6.39 -11.01
CA LEU A 79 2.27 5.30 -11.19
C LEU A 79 1.03 5.73 -12.01
N THR A 80 0.90 7.01 -12.39
CA THR A 80 -0.34 7.57 -12.94
C THR A 80 -0.22 8.07 -14.37
#